data_AF-A0ABD0TGM3-F1
#
_entry.id   AF-A0ABD0TGM3-F1
#
_cell.length_a   1.000
_cell.length_b   1.000
_cell.length_c   1.000
_cell.angle_alpha   90.00
_cell.angle_beta   90.00
_cell.angle_gamma   90.00
#
_symmetry.space_group_name_H-M   'P 1'
#
loop_
_entity.id
_entity.type
_entity.pdbx_description
1 polymer ?
#
loop_
_entity_poly.entity_id
_entity_poly.type
_entity_poly.pdbx_seq_one_letter_code
_entity_poly.pdbx_strand_id
1 'polypeptide(L)' 'MLGLKYASVLAVLLVLANEVNSSNPSTSSPSKLTAEPPTEAPKPPPARPAYGNAVVVPPNCPPNTQADINGVCREVFH' A
#
# COMPACT_ATOMS: atom_id res chain seq x y z
N MET A 1 44.89 2.79 -24.11
CA MET A 1 44.65 2.07 -22.83
C MET A 1 43.71 2.80 -21.87
N LEU A 2 43.91 4.08 -21.54
CA LEU A 2 43.14 4.76 -20.47
C LEU A 2 41.64 4.98 -20.79
N GLY A 3 41.30 5.36 -22.03
CA GLY A 3 39.93 5.68 -22.41
C GLY A 3 38.92 4.52 -22.33
N LEU A 4 39.37 3.28 -22.59
CA LEU A 4 38.48 2.11 -22.53
C LEU A 4 38.06 1.77 -21.09
N LYS A 5 38.93 2.04 -20.10
CA LYS A 5 38.59 1.89 -18.69
C LYS A 5 37.57 2.93 -18.24
N TYR A 6 37.74 4.19 -18.66
CA TYR A 6 36.79 5.27 -18.38
C TYR A 6 35.42 5.02 -19.00
N ALA A 7 35.37 4.53 -20.25
CA ALA A 7 34.10 4.18 -20.92
C ALA A 7 33.30 3.11 -20.16
N SER A 8 33.97 2.09 -19.61
CA SER A 8 33.32 1.05 -18.79
C SER A 8 32.74 1.62 -17.49
N VAL A 9 33.49 2.46 -16.77
CA VAL A 9 33.02 3.11 -15.53
C VAL A 9 31.83 4.04 -15.81
N LEU A 10 31.86 4.80 -16.90
CA LEU A 10 30.75 5.65 -17.34
C LEU A 10 29.49 4.85 -17.70
N ALA A 11 29.64 3.70 -18.38
CA ALA A 11 28.52 2.83 -18.71
C ALA A 11 27.84 2.25 -17.46
N VAL A 12 28.62 1.80 -16.47
CA VAL A 12 28.08 1.29 -15.19
C VAL A 12 27.34 2.39 -14.42
N LEU A 13 27.89 3.62 -14.37
CA LEU A 13 27.24 4.78 -13.74
C LEU A 13 25.91 5.15 -14.42
N LEU A 14 25.84 5.09 -15.75
CA LEU A 14 24.62 5.40 -16.51
C LEU A 14 23.51 4.34 -16.31
N VAL A 15 23.87 3.05 -16.19
CA VAL A 15 22.89 1.99 -15.92
C VAL A 15 22.23 2.16 -14.55
N LEU A 16 23.01 2.50 -13.51
CA LEU A 16 22.50 2.68 -12.15
C LEU A 16 21.59 3.91 -11.98
N ALA A 17 21.66 4.88 -12.88
CA ALA A 17 20.85 6.11 -12.79
C ALA A 17 19.40 5.94 -13.26
N ASN A 18 19.08 4.89 -14.03
CA ASN A 18 17.76 4.74 -14.66
C ASN A 18 16.70 4.04 -13.79
N GLU A 19 17.08 3.35 -12.71
CA GLU A 19 16.19 2.47 -11.93
C GLU A 19 15.24 3.21 -10.95
N VAL A 20 15.22 4.56 -10.92
CA VAL A 20 14.60 5.33 -9.82
C VAL A 20 13.19 5.86 -10.16
N ASN A 21 12.70 5.73 -11.40
CA ASN A 21 11.51 6.49 -11.87
C ASN A 21 10.29 5.64 -12.31
N SER A 22 10.00 4.49 -11.69
CA SER A 22 8.77 3.74 -11.98
C SER A 22 8.14 3.05 -10.77
N SER A 23 7.47 3.85 -9.94
CA SER A 23 6.57 3.37 -8.88
C SER A 23 5.22 4.10 -9.00
N ASN A 24 4.30 3.55 -9.78
CA ASN A 24 2.91 4.04 -9.87
C ASN A 24 1.98 3.14 -9.04
N PRO A 25 1.44 3.61 -7.91
CA PRO A 25 0.58 2.81 -7.06
C PRO A 25 -0.90 3.06 -7.37
N SER A 26 -1.68 2.01 -7.65
CA SER A 26 -3.09 1.88 -7.21
C SER A 26 -3.79 0.65 -7.79
N THR A 27 -4.28 -0.20 -6.90
CA THR A 27 -5.59 -0.84 -7.02
C THR A 27 -6.15 -0.97 -5.61
N SER A 28 -7.47 -1.10 -5.46
CA SER A 28 -8.10 -1.27 -4.14
C SER A 28 -9.25 -2.25 -4.21
N SER A 29 -9.25 -3.27 -3.36
CA SER A 29 -10.35 -4.23 -3.22
C SER A 29 -10.26 -4.98 -1.89
N PRO A 30 -11.37 -5.55 -1.39
CA PRO A 30 -11.89 -5.10 -0.11
C PRO A 30 -11.68 -6.10 1.03
N SER A 31 -12.06 -5.71 2.26
CA SER A 31 -12.25 -6.68 3.33
C SER A 31 -13.46 -6.37 4.20
N LYS A 32 -14.17 -7.46 4.50
CA LYS A 32 -15.45 -7.60 5.18
C LYS A 32 -15.19 -7.97 6.63
N LEU A 33 -15.92 -7.38 7.58
CA LEU A 33 -15.90 -7.85 8.97
C LEU A 33 -17.33 -8.02 9.50
N THR A 34 -17.60 -9.22 10.01
CA THR A 34 -18.92 -9.73 10.43
C THR A 34 -19.18 -9.37 11.90
N ALA A 35 -20.44 -9.14 12.30
CA ALA A 35 -20.83 -8.96 13.70
C ALA A 35 -22.26 -9.46 14.01
N GLU A 36 -22.35 -10.41 14.95
CA GLU A 36 -23.49 -10.86 15.79
C GLU A 36 -22.86 -11.51 17.05
N PRO A 37 -23.55 -11.78 18.18
CA PRO A 37 -24.97 -11.59 18.58
C PRO A 37 -25.05 -10.50 19.71
N PRO A 38 -25.97 -10.43 20.72
CA PRO A 38 -27.17 -11.23 21.06
C PRO A 38 -28.45 -10.38 21.37
N THR A 39 -29.29 -10.84 22.31
CA THR A 39 -30.73 -10.51 22.42
C THR A 39 -31.14 -9.61 23.60
N GLU A 40 -32.16 -8.79 23.34
CA GLU A 40 -33.14 -8.15 24.25
C GLU A 40 -32.90 -6.75 24.90
N ALA A 41 -34.02 -6.12 25.25
CA ALA A 41 -34.23 -4.65 25.28
C ALA A 41 -33.99 -3.98 26.64
N PRO A 42 -33.72 -2.66 26.65
CA PRO A 42 -34.81 -1.67 26.71
C PRO A 42 -34.66 -0.54 25.67
N LYS A 43 -35.78 0.06 25.23
CA LYS A 43 -35.76 1.11 24.18
C LYS A 43 -35.05 2.38 24.68
N PRO A 44 -33.90 2.78 24.12
CA PRO A 44 -33.19 3.99 24.56
C PRO A 44 -33.97 5.27 24.21
N PRO A 45 -33.68 6.41 24.86
CA PRO A 45 -34.09 7.72 24.36
C PRO A 45 -33.62 7.91 22.91
N PRO A 46 -34.31 8.73 22.08
CA PRO A 46 -33.99 8.87 20.67
C PRO A 46 -32.51 9.17 20.49
N ALA A 47 -31.80 8.23 19.85
CA ALA A 47 -30.37 8.30 19.73
C ALA A 47 -30.00 9.62 19.05
N ARG A 48 -29.12 10.41 19.69
CA ARG A 48 -28.42 11.47 18.96
C ARG A 48 -27.79 10.81 17.74
N PRO A 49 -27.90 11.38 16.53
CA PRO A 49 -27.21 10.82 15.37
C PRO A 49 -25.74 10.70 15.73
N ALA A 50 -25.25 9.46 15.75
CA ALA A 50 -23.85 9.20 15.99
C ALA A 50 -23.09 9.70 14.75
N TYR A 51 -22.65 10.96 14.82
CA TYR A 51 -21.69 11.51 13.87
C TYR A 51 -20.35 10.79 14.07
N GLY A 52 -20.28 9.56 13.57
CA GLY A 52 -19.10 8.73 13.62
C GLY A 52 -17.98 9.40 12.83
N ASN A 53 -16.99 9.92 13.53
CA ASN A 53 -15.76 10.48 12.96
C ASN A 53 -14.80 9.37 12.50
N ALA A 54 -15.33 8.36 11.79
CA ALA A 54 -14.58 7.24 11.26
C ALA A 54 -13.77 7.71 10.05
N VAL A 55 -12.48 7.99 10.27
CA VAL A 55 -11.53 8.27 9.19
C VAL A 55 -11.14 6.94 8.55
N VAL A 56 -11.59 6.70 7.31
CA VAL A 56 -11.17 5.54 6.52
C VAL A 56 -9.77 5.80 5.99
N VAL A 57 -8.78 5.03 6.46
CA VAL A 57 -7.41 5.06 5.94
C VAL A 57 -7.33 4.13 4.71
N PRO A 58 -6.89 4.61 3.54
CA PRO A 58 -6.69 3.75 2.38
C PRO A 58 -5.62 2.67 2.61
N PRO A 59 -5.71 1.49 1.96
CA PRO A 59 -4.62 0.53 1.94
C PRO A 59 -3.36 1.11 1.28
N ASN A 60 -2.18 0.83 1.84
CA ASN A 60 -0.91 1.35 1.30
C ASN A 60 -0.45 0.67 -0.01
N CYS A 61 -1.00 -0.50 -0.35
CA CYS A 61 -0.58 -1.29 -1.52
C CYS A 61 -1.77 -1.94 -2.26
N PRO A 62 -1.61 -2.22 -3.57
CA PRO A 62 -2.61 -2.93 -4.37
C PRO A 62 -2.90 -4.37 -3.88
N PRO A 63 -4.06 -4.96 -4.24
CA PRO A 63 -4.38 -6.36 -3.98
C PRO A 63 -3.32 -7.27 -4.59
N ASN A 64 -3.10 -8.43 -3.95
CA ASN A 64 -2.04 -9.37 -4.30
C ASN A 64 -0.62 -8.80 -4.17
N THR A 65 -0.46 -7.62 -3.55
CA THR A 65 0.84 -7.06 -3.21
C THR A 65 0.92 -6.65 -1.74
N GLN A 66 2.13 -6.63 -1.19
CA GLN A 66 2.39 -6.17 0.17
C GLN A 66 3.61 -5.24 0.18
N ALA A 67 3.60 -4.26 1.10
CA ALA A 67 4.75 -3.39 1.31
C ALA A 67 5.92 -4.19 1.92
N ASP A 68 7.09 -4.11 1.30
CA ASP A 68 8.34 -4.59 1.90
C ASP A 68 8.81 -3.65 3.03
N ILE A 69 9.92 -3.99 3.70
CA ILE A 69 10.49 -3.20 4.79
C ILE A 69 10.90 -1.77 4.40
N ASN A 70 10.98 -1.48 3.09
CA ASN A 70 11.31 -0.17 2.53
C ASN A 70 10.05 0.59 2.06
N GLY A 71 8.86 0.02 2.25
CA GLY A 71 7.58 0.59 1.81
C GLY A 71 7.25 0.36 0.33
N VAL A 72 7.99 -0.51 -0.39
CA VAL A 72 7.71 -0.79 -1.80
C VAL A 72 6.73 -1.95 -1.91
N CYS A 73 5.65 -1.78 -2.66
CA CYS A 73 4.67 -2.83 -2.91
C CYS A 73 5.27 -3.91 -3.85
N ARG A 74 5.26 -5.18 -3.40
CA ARG A 74 5.74 -6.35 -4.14
C ARG A 74 4.63 -7.39 -4.27
N GLU A 75 4.58 -8.12 -5.37
CA GLU A 75 3.69 -9.29 -5.50
C GLU A 75 3.97 -10.32 -4.41
N VAL A 76 2.90 -10.88 -3.83
CA VAL A 76 2.99 -11.98 -2.87
C VAL A 76 2.47 -13.27 -3.51
N PHE A 77 3.35 -14.25 -3.63
CA PHE A 77 3.01 -15.61 -4.03
C PHE A 77 2.62 -16.41 -2.77
N HIS A 78 1.47 -17.09 -2.81
CA HIS A 78 0.94 -17.93 -1.74
C HIS A 78 0.90 -19.39 -2.18
#